data_AF-A0A2K3M9F1-F1
#
_entry.id   AF-A0A2K3M9F1-F1
#
_cell.length_a   1.000
_cell.length_b   1.000
_cell.length_c   1.000
_cell.angle_alpha   90.00
_cell.angle_beta   90.00
_cell.angle_gamma   90.00
#
_symmetry.space_group_name_H-M   'P 1'
#
loop_
_entity.id
_entity.type
_entity.pdbx_description
1 polymer ?
#
loop_
_entity_poly.entity_id
_entity_poly.type
_entity_poly.pdbx_seq_one_letter_code
_entity_poly.pdbx_strand_id
1 'polypeptide(L)' 'SAPRNSLVTNLPGFNGSLHSKHYAGYVTVDEQHGKNLYYYFVESEGNSSKDPVVLWLNGGPGCSSFDGFVYEH' A
#
# COMPACT_ATOMS: atom_id res chain seq x y z
N SER A 1 8.16 6.90 7.60
CA SER A 1 8.13 6.86 6.13
C SER A 1 8.49 5.46 5.66
N ALA A 2 7.87 4.99 4.58
CA ALA A 2 8.10 3.65 4.04
C ALA A 2 9.51 3.50 3.43
N PRO A 3 10.01 2.26 3.27
CA PRO A 3 11.32 2.02 2.66
C PRO A 3 11.46 2.65 1.27
N ARG A 4 12.62 3.26 0.97
CA ARG A 4 12.81 3.92 -0.35
C ARG A 4 12.77 2.94 -1.52
N ASN A 5 13.19 1.70 -1.30
CA ASN A 5 13.20 0.65 -2.32
C ASN A 5 11.80 0.11 -2.65
N SER A 6 10.77 0.43 -1.86
CA SER A 6 9.38 0.08 -2.16
C SER A 6 8.63 1.21 -2.87
N LEU A 7 9.26 2.34 -3.16
CA LEU A 7 8.63 3.46 -3.86
C LEU A 7 8.17 3.04 -5.26
N VAL A 8 6.88 3.22 -5.54
CA VAL A 8 6.29 3.01 -6.85
C VAL A 8 6.55 4.24 -7.70
N THR A 9 7.38 4.09 -8.73
CA THR A 9 7.75 5.19 -9.65
C THR A 9 6.96 5.20 -10.95
N ASN A 10 6.34 4.07 -11.30
CA ASN A 10 5.51 3.90 -12.48
C ASN A 10 4.41 2.88 -12.17
N LEU A 11 3.17 3.18 -12.59
CA LEU A 11 2.05 2.25 -12.56
C LEU A 11 1.59 1.98 -14.00
N PRO A 12 1.76 0.75 -14.52
CA PRO A 12 1.31 0.41 -15.87
C PRO A 12 -0.18 0.70 -16.07
N GLY A 13 -0.53 1.34 -17.19
CA GLY A 13 -1.91 1.76 -17.48
C GLY A 13 -2.28 3.14 -16.94
N PHE A 14 -1.42 3.78 -16.14
CA PHE A 14 -1.59 5.16 -15.69
C PHE A 14 -0.56 6.09 -16.35
N ASN A 15 -1.04 7.01 -17.17
CA ASN A 15 -0.21 8.02 -17.83
C ASN A 15 -0.25 9.32 -17.01
N GLY A 16 0.76 9.55 -16.18
CA GLY A 16 0.88 10.76 -15.37
C GLY A 16 1.78 10.58 -14.15
N SER A 17 1.96 11.66 -13.39
CA SER A 17 2.56 11.60 -12.06
C SER A 17 1.50 11.26 -11.02
N LEU A 18 1.81 10.34 -10.11
CA LEU A 18 0.98 10.09 -8.93
C LEU A 18 0.90 11.36 -8.06
N HIS A 19 -0.29 11.66 -7.53
CA HIS A 19 -0.56 12.87 -6.74
C HIS A 19 0.14 12.84 -5.37
N SER A 20 0.44 11.65 -4.85
CA SER A 20 1.25 11.45 -3.65
C SER A 20 2.27 10.32 -3.86
N LYS A 21 3.04 10.00 -2.82
CA LYS A 21 4.00 8.89 -2.86
C LYS A 21 3.30 7.58 -2.55
N HIS A 22 3.45 6.63 -3.45
CA HIS A 22 2.94 5.27 -3.29
C HIS A 22 4.09 4.31 -3.03
N TYR A 23 3.87 3.32 -2.17
CA TYR A 23 4.84 2.31 -1.82
C TYR A 23 4.19 0.93 -1.84
N ALA A 24 4.87 -0.05 -2.42
CA ALA A 24 4.38 -1.42 -2.48
C ALA A 24 5.51 -2.39 -2.10
N GLY A 25 5.20 -3.37 -1.27
CA GLY A 25 6.21 -4.31 -0.80
C GLY A 25 5.65 -5.38 0.12
N TYR A 26 6.54 -6.03 0.85
CA TYR A 26 6.20 -7.09 1.78
C TYR A 26 6.69 -6.75 3.19
N VAL A 27 5.88 -7.12 4.19
CA VAL A 27 6.27 -7.14 5.60
C VAL A 27 6.30 -8.59 6.07
N THR A 28 7.43 -9.04 6.59
CA THR A 28 7.54 -10.36 7.21
C THR A 28 6.83 -10.35 8.56
N VAL A 29 5.85 -11.23 8.72
CA VAL A 29 5.05 -11.37 9.95
C VAL A 29 5.35 -12.65 10.71
N ASP A 30 6.01 -13.61 10.06
CA ASP A 30 6.41 -14.88 10.65
C ASP A 30 7.65 -15.39 9.90
N GLU A 31 8.83 -15.04 10.40
CA GLU A 31 10.10 -15.39 9.75
C GLU A 31 10.34 -16.91 9.75
N GLN A 32 9.94 -17.59 10.83
CA GLN A 32 10.13 -19.05 10.98
C GLN A 32 9.36 -19.84 9.92
N HIS A 33 8.16 -19.37 9.55
CA HIS A 33 7.32 -20.00 8.54
C HIS A 33 7.34 -19.26 7.19
N GLY A 34 8.21 -18.24 7.04
CA GLY A 34 8.33 -17.45 5.81
C GLY A 34 7.06 -16.68 5.41
N LYS A 35 6.19 -16.31 6.36
CA LYS A 35 4.95 -15.58 6.03
C LYS A 35 5.25 -14.09 5.85
N ASN A 36 4.86 -13.60 4.68
CA ASN A 36 4.98 -12.21 4.29
C ASN A 36 3.60 -11.68 3.88
N LEU A 37 3.22 -10.52 4.39
CA LEU A 37 2.03 -9.81 3.94
C LEU A 37 2.45 -8.75 2.92
N TYR A 38 1.80 -8.79 1.75
CA TYR A 38 1.91 -7.72 0.78
C TYR A 38 1.17 -6.47 1.28
N TYR A 39 1.71 -5.29 1.02
CA TYR A 39 1.05 -4.02 1.25
C TYR A 39 1.13 -3.11 0.03
N TYR A 40 0.13 -2.25 -0.12
CA TYR A 40 0.17 -1.07 -0.98
C TYR A 40 -0.23 0.13 -0.12
N PHE A 41 0.70 1.07 0.06
CA PHE A 41 0.56 2.23 0.95
C PHE A 41 0.64 3.52 0.13
N VAL A 42 -0.33 4.41 0.36
CA VAL A 42 -0.40 5.72 -0.27
C VAL A 42 -0.25 6.78 0.82
N GLU A 43 0.72 7.69 0.67
CA GLU A 43 0.84 8.83 1.57
C GLU A 43 -0.33 9.80 1.36
N SER A 44 -0.78 10.45 2.44
CA SER A 44 -1.81 11.50 2.36
C SER A 44 -1.42 12.60 1.37
N GLU A 45 -2.37 13.05 0.56
CA GLU A 45 -2.22 14.20 -0.34
C GLU A 45 -2.23 15.55 0.41
N GLY A 46 -2.59 15.56 1.69
CA GLY A 46 -2.55 16.72 2.57
C GLY A 46 -1.18 16.95 3.18
N ASN A 47 -1.08 16.81 4.51
CA ASN A 47 0.20 16.86 5.22
C ASN A 47 0.58 15.45 5.69
N SER A 48 1.21 14.67 4.83
CA SER A 48 1.60 13.28 5.12
C SER A 48 2.48 13.09 6.36
N SER A 49 3.11 14.17 6.87
CA SER A 49 3.90 14.12 8.11
C SER A 49 3.07 14.28 9.39
N LYS A 50 1.83 14.78 9.29
CA LYS A 50 0.91 15.05 10.41
C LYS A 50 -0.39 14.25 10.34
N ASP A 51 -0.82 13.90 9.14
CA ASP A 51 -2.05 13.16 8.91
C ASP A 51 -1.93 11.73 9.45
N PRO A 52 -3.04 11.13 9.94
CA PRO A 52 -3.02 9.80 10.55
C PRO A 52 -2.76 8.69 9.52
N VAL A 53 -2.30 7.55 10.01
CA VAL A 53 -2.22 6.31 9.23
C VAL A 53 -3.53 5.54 9.38
N VAL A 54 -4.14 5.15 8.25
CA VAL A 54 -5.33 4.30 8.22
C VAL A 54 -4.96 2.94 7.64
N LEU A 55 -5.32 1.88 8.35
CA LEU A 55 -5.18 0.50 7.88
C LEU A 55 -6.53 0.03 7.34
N TRP A 56 -6.54 -0.45 6.10
CA TRP A 56 -7.71 -1.03 5.46
C TRP A 56 -7.54 -2.53 5.24
N LEU A 57 -8.51 -3.33 5.68
CA LEU A 57 -8.51 -4.78 5.56
C LEU A 57 -9.85 -5.26 4.99
N ASN A 58 -9.83 -5.81 3.78
CA ASN A 58 -11.02 -6.48 3.25
C ASN A 58 -11.24 -7.82 3.95
N GLY A 59 -12.50 -8.24 3.99
CA GLY A 59 -12.95 -9.46 4.67
C GLY A 59 -12.95 -10.71 3.79
N GLY A 60 -14.10 -11.38 3.72
CA GLY A 60 -14.24 -12.68 3.06
C GLY A 60 -14.64 -13.77 4.07
N PRO A 61 -13.71 -14.66 4.49
CA PRO A 61 -12.24 -14.50 4.57
C PRO A 61 -11.44 -14.88 3.31
N GLY A 62 -10.27 -14.27 3.14
CA GLY A 62 -9.31 -14.59 2.06
C GLY A 62 -9.35 -13.65 0.86
N CYS A 63 -10.26 -12.66 0.87
CA CYS A 63 -10.29 -11.62 -0.15
C CYS A 63 -9.09 -10.66 0.03
N SER A 64 -8.61 -10.08 -1.07
CA SER A 64 -7.48 -9.16 -1.05
C SER A 64 -7.93 -7.76 -0.62
N SER A 65 -7.21 -7.13 0.31
CA SER A 65 -7.41 -5.70 0.61
C SER A 65 -7.04 -4.78 -0.55
N PHE A 66 -6.35 -5.29 -1.57
CA PHE A 66 -6.08 -4.52 -2.78
C PHE A 66 -7.34 -4.32 -3.65
N ASP A 67 -8.37 -5.15 -3.45
CA ASP A 67 -9.70 -4.93 -4.04
C ASP A 67 -10.26 -3.58 -3.59
N GLY A 68 -10.24 -3.32 -2.28
CA GLY A 68 -10.66 -2.06 -1.69
C GLY A 68 -9.81 -0.85 -2.09
N PHE A 69 -8.59 -1.05 -2.62
CA PHE A 69 -7.80 0.03 -3.19
C PHE A 69 -8.15 0.33 -4.65
N VAL A 70 -8.52 -0.69 -5.44
CA VAL A 70 -8.73 -0.54 -6.89
C VAL A 70 -10.19 -0.24 -7.23
N TYR A 71 -11.13 -0.81 -6.49
CA TYR A 71 -12.55 -0.81 -6.85
C TYR A 71 -13.45 -0.11 -5.84
N GLU A 72 -12.95 0.18 -4.65
CA GLU A 72 -13.70 0.87 -3.61
C GLU A 72 -13.04 2.23 -3.33
N HIS A 73 -13.88 3.27 -3.17
CA HIS A 73 -13.53 4.64 -2.79
C HIS A 73 -12.59 5.42 -3.74
#